data_AF-A0A8J8AWD5-F1
#
_entry.id   AF-A0A8J8AWD5-F1
#
_cell.length_a   1.000
_cell.length_b   1.000
_cell.length_c   1.000
_cell.angle_alpha   90.00
_cell.angle_beta   90.00
_cell.angle_gamma   90.00
#
_symmetry.space_group_name_H-M   'P 1'
#
loop_
_entity.id
_entity.type
_entity.pdbx_description
1 polymer ?
#
loop_
_entity_poly.entity_id
_entity_poly.type
_entity_poly.pdbx_seq_one_letter_code
_entity_poly.pdbx_strand_id
1 'polypeptide(L)'
;MIEYRVPLEEDVADVAARMSPEDVAELAACGHETPLEVLRQSIADSEFALALCFDGRAEAFFGVSTYGRAPGEASPWMLGTSELVRRGRALVIEGRHWIDVWQSKYRLLSNLVDARHARAVGWLSHLGFSPAQDVDVGGHRFLLMERISRV
;
A
#
# COMPACT_ATOMS: atom_id res chain seq x y z
N MET A 1 -9.58 9.56 -15.63
CA MET A 1 -10.28 9.77 -14.34
C MET A 1 -9.73 8.78 -13.32
N ILE A 2 -9.79 9.07 -12.01
CA ILE A 2 -9.53 8.06 -10.96
C ILE A 2 -10.90 7.61 -10.45
N GLU A 3 -11.09 6.30 -10.40
CA GLU A 3 -12.30 5.67 -9.91
C GLU A 3 -11.94 4.61 -8.88
N TYR A 4 -12.87 4.36 -7.97
CA TYR A 4 -12.74 3.35 -6.94
C TYR A 4 -13.88 2.36 -7.03
N ARG A 5 -13.58 1.09 -6.81
CA ARG A 5 -14.63 0.08 -6.65
C ARG A 5 -14.19 -1.07 -5.78
N VAL A 6 -15.18 -1.87 -5.37
CA VAL A 6 -14.96 -3.11 -4.62
C VAL A 6 -14.03 -4.03 -5.43
N PRO A 7 -13.04 -4.66 -4.78
CA PRO A 7 -12.18 -5.64 -5.44
C PRO A 7 -12.99 -6.76 -6.10
N LEU A 8 -12.74 -7.00 -7.39
CA LEU A 8 -13.25 -8.18 -8.10
C LEU A 8 -12.09 -9.14 -8.34
N GLU A 9 -12.37 -10.44 -8.26
CA GLU A 9 -11.37 -11.49 -8.44
C GLU A 9 -10.66 -11.41 -9.80
N GLU A 10 -11.37 -11.00 -10.86
CA GLU A 10 -10.79 -10.82 -12.19
C GLU A 10 -9.74 -9.70 -12.23
N ASP A 11 -9.97 -8.60 -11.51
CA ASP A 11 -9.00 -7.50 -11.43
C ASP A 11 -7.81 -7.88 -10.56
N VAL A 12 -8.05 -8.64 -9.49
CA VAL A 12 -6.99 -9.16 -8.63
C VAL A 12 -6.04 -10.01 -9.45
N ALA A 13 -6.57 -10.91 -10.29
CA ALA A 13 -5.78 -11.70 -11.22
C ALA A 13 -5.06 -10.85 -12.28
N ASP A 14 -5.73 -9.88 -12.92
CA ASP A 14 -5.12 -9.01 -13.95
C ASP A 14 -4.00 -8.13 -13.37
N VAL A 15 -4.23 -7.49 -12.22
CA VAL A 15 -3.22 -6.66 -11.55
C VAL A 15 -2.07 -7.52 -11.06
N ALA A 16 -2.31 -8.70 -10.48
CA ALA A 16 -1.25 -9.62 -10.08
C ALA A 16 -0.33 -9.99 -11.26
N ALA A 17 -0.92 -10.27 -12.43
CA ALA A 17 -0.16 -10.63 -13.63
C ALA A 17 0.65 -9.45 -14.22
N ARG A 18 0.26 -8.21 -13.91
CA ARG A 18 0.90 -6.97 -14.41
C ARG A 18 1.55 -6.14 -13.30
N MET A 19 1.74 -6.73 -12.13
CA MET A 19 2.31 -6.05 -10.98
C MET A 19 3.69 -5.50 -11.35
N SER A 20 4.00 -4.32 -10.83
CA SER A 20 5.27 -3.67 -11.13
C SER A 20 6.45 -4.59 -10.75
N PRO A 21 7.55 -4.62 -11.55
CA PRO A 21 8.72 -5.41 -11.20
C PRO A 21 9.30 -5.05 -9.82
N GLU A 22 9.17 -3.79 -9.42
CA GLU A 22 9.55 -3.32 -8.09
C GLU A 22 8.73 -4.00 -6.98
N ASP A 23 7.39 -3.96 -7.07
CA ASP A 23 6.53 -4.63 -6.09
C ASP A 23 6.79 -6.14 -6.07
N VAL A 24 6.93 -6.78 -7.24
CA VAL A 24 7.25 -8.22 -7.33
C VAL A 24 8.57 -8.55 -6.62
N ALA A 25 9.60 -7.71 -6.78
CA ALA A 25 10.88 -7.91 -6.11
C ALA A 25 10.79 -7.72 -4.58
N GLU A 26 9.99 -6.75 -4.12
CA GLU A 26 9.72 -6.53 -2.69
C GLU A 26 8.96 -7.69 -2.08
N LEU A 27 7.94 -8.21 -2.76
CA LEU A 27 7.20 -9.39 -2.31
C LEU A 27 8.11 -10.62 -2.19
N ALA A 28 8.99 -10.84 -3.17
CA ALA A 28 9.96 -11.95 -3.14
C ALA A 28 10.96 -11.79 -1.98
N ALA A 29 11.43 -10.57 -1.71
CA ALA A 29 12.33 -10.28 -0.58
C ALA A 29 11.65 -10.55 0.79
N CYS A 30 10.34 -10.35 0.87
CA CYS A 30 9.51 -10.68 2.03
C CYS A 30 9.15 -12.17 2.13
N GLY A 31 9.61 -13.01 1.20
CA GLY A 31 9.36 -14.45 1.21
C GLY A 31 7.98 -14.87 0.69
N HIS A 32 7.28 -14.00 -0.06
CA HIS A 32 6.00 -14.35 -0.65
C HIS A 32 6.15 -15.14 -1.96
N GLU A 33 5.25 -16.10 -2.18
CA GLU A 33 5.30 -17.02 -3.32
C GLU A 33 4.78 -16.37 -4.61
N THR A 34 3.59 -15.74 -4.57
CA THR A 34 3.01 -15.09 -5.75
C THR A 34 2.33 -13.75 -5.46
N PRO A 35 2.39 -12.77 -6.39
CA PRO A 35 1.62 -11.52 -6.30
C PRO A 35 0.12 -11.72 -6.10
N LEU A 36 -0.43 -12.78 -6.71
CA LEU A 36 -1.86 -13.11 -6.65
C LEU A 36 -2.29 -13.48 -5.23
N GLU A 37 -1.54 -14.36 -4.57
CA GLU A 37 -1.83 -14.77 -3.19
C GLU A 37 -1.66 -13.61 -2.23
N VAL A 38 -0.62 -12.79 -2.40
CA VAL A 38 -0.41 -11.61 -1.55
C VAL A 38 -1.56 -10.62 -1.69
N LEU A 39 -2.03 -10.34 -2.91
CA LEU A 39 -3.18 -9.45 -3.11
C LEU A 39 -4.44 -10.00 -2.45
N ARG A 40 -4.76 -11.28 -2.67
CA ARG A 40 -5.91 -11.93 -2.04
C ARG A 40 -5.84 -11.85 -0.52
N GLN A 41 -4.67 -12.17 0.05
CA GLN A 41 -4.45 -12.13 1.50
C GLN A 41 -4.55 -10.71 2.04
N SER A 42 -3.93 -9.73 1.38
CA SER A 42 -3.97 -8.32 1.78
C SER A 42 -5.40 -7.78 1.78
N ILE A 43 -6.22 -8.17 0.78
CA ILE A 43 -7.64 -7.82 0.74
C ILE A 43 -8.40 -8.50 1.87
N ALA A 44 -8.18 -9.79 2.12
CA ALA A 44 -8.87 -10.56 3.15
C ALA A 44 -8.56 -10.07 4.57
N ASP A 45 -7.32 -9.66 4.84
CA ASP A 45 -6.85 -9.17 6.15
C ASP A 45 -7.18 -7.69 6.38
N SER A 46 -7.76 -7.02 5.40
CA SER A 46 -8.07 -5.59 5.50
C SER A 46 -9.47 -5.37 6.05
N GLU A 47 -9.59 -4.39 6.94
CA GLU A 47 -10.91 -3.88 7.31
C GLU A 47 -11.54 -3.13 6.13
N PHE A 48 -10.69 -2.59 5.26
CA PHE A 48 -11.10 -1.85 4.07
C PHE A 48 -10.07 -2.03 2.96
N ALA A 49 -10.53 -2.43 1.78
CA ALA A 49 -9.71 -2.51 0.57
C ALA A 49 -10.54 -2.12 -0.67
N LEU A 50 -9.89 -1.45 -1.62
CA LEU A 50 -10.48 -1.00 -2.87
C LEU A 50 -9.56 -1.28 -4.05
N ALA A 51 -10.17 -1.49 -5.22
CA ALA A 51 -9.50 -1.35 -6.50
C ALA A 51 -9.42 0.15 -6.84
N LEU A 52 -8.23 0.59 -7.26
CA LEU A 52 -7.98 1.90 -7.85
C LEU A 52 -7.92 1.73 -9.35
N CYS A 53 -8.83 2.41 -10.04
CA CYS A 53 -9.02 2.27 -11.47
C CYS A 53 -8.60 3.54 -12.23
N PHE A 54 -7.91 3.33 -13.36
CA PHE A 54 -7.65 4.34 -14.36
C PHE A 54 -8.45 4.03 -15.61
N ASP A 55 -9.35 4.95 -15.96
CA ASP A 55 -10.16 4.89 -17.18
C ASP A 55 -10.88 3.53 -17.33
N GLY A 56 -11.53 3.09 -16.25
CA GLY A 56 -12.30 1.84 -16.17
C GLY A 56 -11.51 0.57 -15.86
N ARG A 57 -10.16 0.60 -15.87
CA ARG A 57 -9.32 -0.57 -15.59
C ARG A 57 -8.64 -0.49 -14.22
N ALA A 58 -8.64 -1.58 -13.46
CA ALA A 58 -7.89 -1.66 -12.22
C ALA A 58 -6.37 -1.62 -12.46
N GLU A 59 -5.67 -0.74 -11.74
CA GLU A 59 -4.21 -0.60 -11.83
C GLU A 59 -3.52 -0.72 -10.47
N ALA A 60 -4.29 -0.74 -9.37
CA ALA A 60 -3.79 -1.08 -8.06
C ALA A 60 -4.91 -1.55 -7.14
N PHE A 61 -4.50 -2.23 -6.08
CA PHE A 61 -5.30 -2.41 -4.88
C PHE A 61 -4.63 -1.67 -3.73
N PHE A 62 -5.45 -1.11 -2.86
CA PHE A 62 -4.99 -0.46 -1.66
C PHE A 62 -6.00 -0.64 -0.55
N GLY A 63 -5.54 -0.54 0.68
CA GLY A 63 -6.39 -0.75 1.83
C GLY A 63 -5.69 -0.42 3.13
N VAL A 64 -6.38 -0.74 4.22
CA VAL A 64 -5.87 -0.62 5.58
C VAL A 64 -6.18 -1.90 6.36
N SER A 65 -5.14 -2.48 6.93
CA SER A 65 -5.24 -3.69 7.76
C SER A 65 -4.91 -3.40 9.22
N THR A 66 -5.66 -4.01 10.12
CA THR A 66 -5.36 -4.04 11.56
C THR A 66 -4.82 -5.39 12.02
N TYR A 67 -4.55 -6.30 11.08
CA TYR A 67 -4.07 -7.65 11.40
C TYR A 67 -2.74 -7.59 12.14
N GLY A 68 -2.67 -8.24 13.31
CA GLY A 68 -1.47 -8.23 14.16
C GLY A 68 -1.12 -6.87 14.78
N ARG A 69 -2.02 -5.87 14.74
CA ARG A 69 -1.78 -4.52 15.30
C ARG A 69 -2.48 -4.31 16.64
N ALA A 70 -1.93 -3.42 17.46
CA ALA A 70 -2.55 -3.03 18.72
C ALA A 70 -3.79 -2.15 18.49
N PRO A 71 -4.72 -2.05 19.47
CA PRO A 71 -5.90 -1.20 19.33
C PRO A 71 -5.55 0.25 18.97
N GLY A 72 -6.21 0.77 17.93
CA GLY A 72 -5.98 2.12 17.40
C GLY A 72 -4.84 2.22 16.39
N GLU A 73 -4.19 1.12 16.03
CA GLU A 73 -3.09 1.08 15.06
C GLU A 73 -3.52 0.34 13.79
N ALA A 74 -3.04 0.80 12.64
CA ALA A 74 -3.31 0.14 11.37
C ALA A 74 -2.19 0.31 10.35
N SER A 75 -2.19 -0.54 9.33
CA SER A 75 -1.21 -0.56 8.26
C SER A 75 -1.88 -0.30 6.92
N PRO A 76 -1.77 0.94 6.39
CA PRO A 76 -2.15 1.20 5.02
C PRO A 76 -1.17 0.51 4.08
N TRP A 77 -1.67 -0.05 2.99
CA TRP A 77 -0.88 -0.73 1.97
C TRP A 77 -1.42 -0.40 0.57
N MET A 78 -0.54 -0.52 -0.43
CA MET A 78 -0.89 -0.39 -1.85
C MET A 78 0.03 -1.30 -2.65
N LEU A 79 -0.55 -2.08 -3.58
CA LEU A 79 0.17 -2.93 -4.53
C LEU A 79 -0.42 -2.67 -5.92
N GLY A 80 0.43 -2.49 -6.93
CA GLY A 80 -0.10 -2.10 -8.24
C GLY A 80 0.86 -2.28 -9.41
N THR A 81 0.43 -1.75 -10.54
CA THR A 81 1.14 -1.85 -11.80
C THR A 81 2.04 -0.63 -12.01
N SER A 82 2.95 -0.71 -12.99
CA SER A 82 3.81 0.42 -13.36
C SER A 82 3.03 1.66 -13.85
N GLU A 83 1.73 1.55 -14.12
CA GLU A 83 0.91 2.69 -14.55
C GLU A 83 0.72 3.74 -13.44
N LEU A 84 0.86 3.35 -12.16
CA LEU A 84 0.81 4.28 -11.04
C LEU A 84 1.84 5.42 -11.18
N VAL A 85 3.01 5.12 -11.73
CA VAL A 85 4.09 6.09 -11.95
C VAL A 85 3.63 7.27 -12.80
N ARG A 86 2.78 7.03 -13.79
CA ARG A 86 2.32 8.05 -14.73
C ARG A 86 1.36 9.05 -14.08
N ARG A 87 0.75 8.71 -12.95
CA ARG A 87 -0.29 9.52 -12.27
C ARG A 87 0.11 9.98 -10.87
N GLY A 88 1.41 10.05 -10.59
CA GLY A 88 1.96 10.30 -9.24
C GLY A 88 1.34 11.50 -8.50
N ARG A 89 1.13 12.65 -9.15
CA ARG A 89 0.51 13.82 -8.49
C ARG A 89 -0.94 13.55 -8.04
N ALA A 90 -1.73 12.90 -8.88
CA ALA A 90 -3.11 12.54 -8.54
C ALA A 90 -3.11 11.51 -7.40
N LEU A 91 -2.23 10.51 -7.45
CA LEU A 91 -2.09 9.51 -6.40
C LEU A 91 -1.64 10.10 -5.04
N VAL A 92 -0.87 11.18 -5.02
CA VAL A 92 -0.55 11.88 -3.76
C VAL A 92 -1.79 12.57 -3.19
N ILE A 93 -2.62 13.21 -4.02
CA ILE A 93 -3.86 13.86 -3.57
C ILE A 93 -4.83 12.82 -3.02
N GLU A 94 -5.08 11.76 -3.79
CA GLU A 94 -5.95 10.66 -3.39
C GLU A 94 -5.42 9.91 -2.17
N GLY A 95 -4.10 9.66 -2.13
CA GLY A 95 -3.45 9.04 -0.98
C GLY A 95 -3.66 9.86 0.28
N ARG A 96 -3.47 11.19 0.23
CA ARG A 96 -3.73 12.06 1.38
C ARG A 96 -5.17 11.97 1.86
N HIS A 97 -6.13 11.97 0.94
CA HIS A 97 -7.55 11.81 1.28
C HIS A 97 -7.80 10.53 2.08
N TRP A 98 -7.34 9.37 1.58
CA TRP A 98 -7.54 8.09 2.28
C TRP A 98 -6.79 7.99 3.60
N ILE A 99 -5.55 8.49 3.65
CA ILE A 99 -4.80 8.54 4.90
C ILE A 99 -5.53 9.40 5.93
N ASP A 100 -6.08 10.55 5.56
CA ASP A 100 -6.83 11.41 6.48
C ASP A 100 -8.12 10.75 6.98
N VAL A 101 -8.84 10.04 6.11
CA VAL A 101 -10.01 9.22 6.48
C VAL A 101 -9.62 8.14 7.50
N TRP A 102 -8.52 7.43 7.28
CA TRP A 102 -8.07 6.41 8.23
C TRP A 102 -7.52 7.03 9.52
N GLN A 103 -6.88 8.18 9.46
CA GLN A 103 -6.33 8.87 10.62
C GLN A 103 -7.41 9.40 11.57
N SER A 104 -8.64 9.62 11.10
CA SER A 104 -9.78 9.94 11.97
C SER A 104 -10.23 8.76 12.83
N LYS A 105 -9.78 7.55 12.50
CA LYS A 105 -10.12 6.29 13.19
C LYS A 105 -8.94 5.67 13.93
N TYR A 106 -7.74 5.73 13.35
CA TYR A 106 -6.53 5.13 13.90
C TYR A 106 -5.56 6.21 14.38
N ARG A 107 -5.10 6.08 15.62
CA ARG A 107 -4.13 7.02 16.22
C ARG A 107 -2.76 6.94 15.55
N LEU A 108 -2.42 5.76 15.03
CA LEU A 108 -1.13 5.47 14.40
C LEU A 108 -1.37 4.68 13.11
N LEU A 109 -0.80 5.18 12.02
CA LEU A 109 -0.67 4.44 10.78
C LEU A 109 0.79 4.11 10.56
N SER A 110 1.10 2.86 10.23
CA SER A 110 2.46 2.40 9.96
C SER A 110 2.52 1.63 8.65
N ASN A 111 3.45 1.98 7.77
CA ASN A 111 3.72 1.28 6.53
C ASN A 111 5.18 0.80 6.54
N LEU A 112 5.43 -0.43 6.13
CA LEU A 112 6.76 -1.00 6.02
C LEU A 112 7.14 -1.02 4.54
N VAL A 113 8.25 -0.38 4.17
CA VAL A 113 8.66 -0.22 2.77
C VAL A 113 10.14 -0.55 2.60
N ASP A 114 10.52 -1.19 1.50
CA ASP A 114 11.95 -1.42 1.19
C ASP A 114 12.72 -0.09 1.14
N ALA A 115 13.83 0.00 1.88
CA ALA A 115 14.64 1.22 1.96
C ALA A 115 15.27 1.61 0.61
N ARG A 116 15.39 0.66 -0.33
CA ARG A 116 15.88 0.87 -1.70
C ARG A 116 14.81 1.50 -2.59
N HIS A 117 13.53 1.40 -2.22
CA HIS A 117 12.40 1.92 -3.00
C HIS A 117 12.21 3.42 -2.75
N ALA A 118 13.19 4.23 -3.15
CA ALA A 118 13.24 5.67 -2.93
C ALA A 118 11.97 6.41 -3.39
N ARG A 119 11.30 5.91 -4.45
CA ARG A 119 10.03 6.46 -4.93
C ARG A 119 8.90 6.23 -3.93
N ALA A 120 8.77 5.02 -3.38
CA ALA A 120 7.74 4.68 -2.40
C ALA A 120 7.99 5.41 -1.06
N VAL A 121 9.25 5.45 -0.61
CA VAL A 121 9.67 6.23 0.58
C VAL A 121 9.32 7.71 0.39
N GLY A 122 9.66 8.28 -0.77
CA GLY A 122 9.32 9.65 -1.13
C GLY A 122 7.80 9.86 -1.15
N TRP A 123 7.04 8.95 -1.77
CA TRP A 123 5.59 9.04 -1.83
C TRP A 123 4.95 9.02 -0.43
N LEU A 124 5.33 8.08 0.44
CA LEU A 124 4.89 8.04 1.85
C LEU A 124 5.22 9.31 2.61
N SER A 125 6.40 9.89 2.36
CA SER A 125 6.77 11.19 2.94
C SER A 125 5.82 12.31 2.47
N HIS A 126 5.40 12.32 1.21
CA HIS A 126 4.39 13.26 0.70
C HIS A 126 3.00 13.02 1.31
N LEU A 127 2.70 11.81 1.78
CA LEU A 127 1.47 11.48 2.52
C LEU A 127 1.54 11.84 4.01
N GLY A 128 2.69 12.36 4.48
CA GLY A 128 2.89 12.81 5.86
C GLY A 128 3.46 11.75 6.80
N PHE A 129 3.94 10.62 6.28
CA PHE A 129 4.68 9.63 7.06
C PHE A 129 6.12 10.09 7.29
N SER A 130 6.72 9.63 8.38
CA SER A 130 8.13 9.86 8.71
C SER A 130 8.81 8.52 9.07
N PRO A 131 10.10 8.34 8.74
CA PRO A 131 10.83 7.15 9.16
C PRO A 131 10.87 7.05 10.70
N ALA A 132 10.52 5.88 11.23
CA ALA A 132 10.55 5.59 12.66
C ALA A 132 11.63 4.57 13.03
N GLN A 133 11.79 3.52 12.23
CA GLN A 133 12.71 2.42 12.53
C GLN A 133 13.24 1.75 11.25
N ASP A 134 14.49 1.28 11.29
CA ASP A 134 15.04 0.31 10.34
C ASP A 134 14.72 -1.12 10.77
N VAL A 135 14.14 -1.90 9.86
CA VAL A 135 13.75 -3.30 10.10
C VAL A 135 14.48 -4.20 9.11
N ASP A 136 15.10 -5.27 9.58
CA ASP A 136 15.63 -6.33 8.71
C ASP A 136 14.52 -7.33 8.41
N VAL A 137 14.22 -7.54 7.12
CA VAL A 137 13.30 -8.56 6.64
C VAL A 137 14.04 -9.41 5.63
N GLY A 138 14.32 -10.66 5.99
CA GLY A 138 15.01 -11.60 5.10
C GLY A 138 16.41 -11.15 4.66
N GLY A 139 17.13 -10.35 5.46
CA GLY A 139 18.43 -9.78 5.10
C GLY A 139 18.36 -8.51 4.23
N HIS A 140 17.16 -7.97 4.03
CA HIS A 140 16.91 -6.71 3.34
C HIS A 140 16.47 -5.62 4.33
N ARG A 141 16.95 -4.40 4.11
CA ARG A 141 16.61 -3.25 4.94
C ARG A 141 15.28 -2.65 4.51
N PHE A 142 14.31 -2.64 5.42
CA PHE A 142 13.03 -1.96 5.30
C PHE A 142 12.98 -0.76 6.25
N LEU A 143 12.21 0.26 5.88
CA LEU A 143 11.89 1.42 6.70
C LEU A 143 10.46 1.27 7.21
N LEU A 144 10.32 1.22 8.53
CA LEU A 144 9.04 1.46 9.17
C LEU A 144 8.75 2.96 9.11
N MET A 145 7.74 3.32 8.34
CA MET A 145 7.27 4.69 8.15
C MET A 145 5.99 4.88 8.96
N GLU A 146 5.92 5.90 9.81
CA GLU A 146 4.79 6.13 10.71
C GLU A 146 4.16 7.51 10.51
N ARG A 147 2.84 7.58 10.69
CA ARG A 147 2.07 8.81 10.80
C ARG A 147 1.18 8.74 12.03
N ILE A 148 1.41 9.66 12.96
CA ILE A 148 0.65 9.78 14.20
C ILE A 148 -0.42 10.86 14.02
N SER A 149 -1.65 10.55 14.44
CA SER A 149 -2.74 11.52 14.46
C SER A 149 -2.41 12.65 15.43
N ARG A 150 -2.48 13.89 14.96
CA ARG A 150 -2.39 15.06 15.83
C ARG A 150 -3.78 15.26 16.43
N VAL A 151 -3.94 14.84 17.68
CA VAL A 151 -5.16 15.06 18.49
C VAL A 151 -5.51 16.55 18.52
#